data_AF-A0A1I2MUL7-F1
#
_entry.id   AF-A0A1I2MUL7-F1
#
_cell.length_a   1.000
_cell.length_b   1.000
_cell.length_c   1.000
_cell.angle_alpha   90.00
_cell.angle_beta   90.00
_cell.angle_gamma   90.00
#
_symmetry.space_group_name_H-M   'P 1'
#
loop_
_entity.id
_entity.type
_entity.pdbx_description
1 polymer ?
#
loop_
_entity_poly.entity_id
_entity_poly.type
_entity_poly.pdbx_seq_one_letter_code
_entity_poly.pdbx_strand_id
1 'polypeptide(L)'
;MGKLGRNIRRAGGIGQVLRKLKLMVDYFRHPKTSLAKKLMVGFGFLYLFLPADFIPDLVPLFGYLDDATLAMVIWHLFSKELEDFEKQNGKPKDSD
;
A
#
# COMPACT_ATOMS: atom_id res chain seq x y z
N MET A 1 10.05 48.76 -2.29
CA MET A 1 9.75 48.26 -0.94
C MET A 1 8.75 47.12 -1.08
N GLY A 2 8.96 45.88 -0.67
CA GLY A 2 10.12 45.16 -0.16
C GLY A 2 9.91 43.68 -0.52
N LYS A 3 11.00 43.03 -0.95
CA LYS A 3 11.07 41.59 -1.25
C LYS A 3 10.81 40.80 0.04
N LEU A 4 9.56 40.45 0.34
CA LEU A 4 9.22 39.40 1.31
C LEU A 4 8.87 38.14 0.51
N GLY A 5 9.53 37.00 0.63
CA GLY A 5 10.66 36.59 1.44
C GLY A 5 10.84 35.13 1.07
N ARG A 6 11.94 34.82 0.40
CA ARG A 6 12.29 33.53 -0.22
C ARG A 6 12.59 32.39 0.80
N ASN A 7 11.90 32.34 1.93
CA ASN A 7 12.28 31.48 3.07
C ASN A 7 11.21 30.45 3.51
N ILE A 8 10.41 29.89 2.58
CA ILE A 8 9.66 28.64 2.84
C ILE A 8 10.46 27.44 2.30
N ARG A 9 11.76 27.37 2.62
CA ARG A 9 12.62 26.24 2.26
C ARG A 9 13.01 25.37 3.47
N ARG A 10 12.33 25.50 4.62
CA ARG A 10 12.69 24.78 5.85
C ARG A 10 11.54 24.14 6.66
N ALA A 11 10.32 24.09 6.15
CA ALA A 11 9.22 23.30 6.73
C ALA A 11 8.88 22.11 5.83
N GLY A 12 9.87 21.24 5.58
CA GLY A 12 9.80 20.21 4.53
C GLY A 12 8.68 19.18 4.71
N GLY A 13 8.34 18.80 5.95
CA GLY A 13 7.30 17.80 6.23
C GLY A 13 5.92 18.42 6.51
N ILE A 14 5.80 19.14 7.62
CA ILE A 14 4.49 19.61 8.14
C ILE A 14 3.86 20.65 7.22
N GLY A 15 4.65 21.58 6.67
CA GLY A 15 4.14 22.59 5.73
C GLY A 15 3.60 21.96 4.43
N GLN A 16 4.20 20.87 3.96
CA GLN A 16 3.70 20.14 2.81
C GLN A 16 2.41 19.38 3.12
N VAL A 17 2.31 18.78 4.31
CA VAL A 17 1.09 18.11 4.79
C VAL A 17 -0.06 19.10 4.88
N LEU A 18 0.14 20.25 5.54
CA LEU A 18 -0.88 21.30 5.66
C LEU A 18 -1.31 21.84 4.30
N ARG A 19 -0.36 22.01 3.36
CA ARG A 19 -0.68 22.44 2.00
C ARG A 19 -1.49 21.38 1.24
N LYS A 20 -1.14 20.10 1.37
CA LYS A 20 -1.89 18.98 0.78
C LYS A 20 -3.31 18.89 1.37
N LEU A 21 -3.46 19.03 2.69
CA LEU A 21 -4.77 19.04 3.35
C LEU A 21 -5.65 20.18 2.82
N LYS A 22 -5.09 21.40 2.71
CA LYS A 22 -5.82 22.55 2.18
C LYS A 22 -6.27 22.32 0.74
N LEU A 23 -5.40 21.78 -0.12
CA LEU A 23 -5.75 21.42 -1.50
C LEU A 23 -6.85 20.36 -1.57
N MET A 24 -6.85 19.40 -0.63
CA MET A 24 -7.88 18.37 -0.53
C MET A 24 -9.24 18.98 -0.19
N VAL A 25 -9.28 19.90 0.79
CA VAL A 25 -10.51 20.62 1.16
C VAL A 25 -11.02 21.46 -0.02
N ASP A 26 -10.12 22.18 -0.71
CA ASP A 26 -10.48 22.96 -1.89
C ASP A 26 -11.02 22.07 -3.02
N TYR A 27 -10.42 20.89 -3.23
CA TYR A 27 -10.89 19.89 -4.21
C TYR A 27 -12.33 19.42 -3.96
N PHE A 28 -12.70 19.16 -2.71
CA PHE A 28 -14.07 18.76 -2.35
C PHE A 28 -15.07 19.91 -2.44
N ARG A 29 -14.65 21.14 -2.15
CA ARG A 29 -15.51 22.34 -2.22
C ARG A 29 -15.65 22.88 -3.64
N HIS A 30 -14.73 22.55 -4.55
CA HIS A 30 -14.78 23.09 -5.91
C HIS A 30 -15.96 22.48 -6.71
N PRO A 31 -16.77 23.31 -7.41
CA PRO A 31 -17.95 22.86 -8.16
C PRO A 31 -17.63 22.16 -9.48
N LYS A 32 -16.42 22.39 -10.04
CA LYS A 32 -15.93 21.69 -11.24
C LYS A 32 -15.46 20.25 -10.99
N THR A 33 -15.34 19.84 -9.73
CA THR A 33 -14.93 18.48 -9.40
C THR A 33 -16.13 17.56 -9.60
N SER A 34 -16.04 16.65 -10.57
CA SER A 34 -17.10 15.69 -10.88
C SER A 34 -17.55 14.94 -9.62
N LEU A 35 -18.87 14.84 -9.44
CA LEU A 35 -19.50 14.15 -8.30
C LEU A 35 -18.98 12.72 -8.17
N ALA A 36 -18.73 12.03 -9.29
CA ALA A 36 -18.16 10.68 -9.31
C ALA A 36 -16.77 10.61 -8.63
N LYS A 37 -15.94 11.64 -8.78
CA LYS A 37 -14.61 11.68 -8.15
C LYS A 37 -14.71 11.97 -6.65
N LYS A 38 -15.65 12.83 -6.24
CA LYS A 38 -15.95 13.06 -4.81
C LYS A 38 -16.48 11.79 -4.15
N LEU A 39 -17.37 11.08 -4.85
CA LEU A 39 -17.91 9.79 -4.40
C LEU A 39 -16.81 8.74 -4.33
N MET A 40 -15.92 8.61 -5.30
CA MET A 40 -14.79 7.65 -5.24
C MET A 40 -13.92 7.86 -4.00
N VAL A 41 -13.53 9.10 -3.71
CA VAL A 41 -12.73 9.39 -2.51
C VAL A 41 -13.56 9.19 -1.25
N GLY A 42 -14.85 9.57 -1.26
CA GLY A 42 -15.78 9.31 -0.16
C GLY A 42 -16.00 7.83 0.11
N PHE A 43 -16.10 6.99 -0.93
CA PHE A 43 -16.19 5.53 -0.83
C PHE A 43 -14.86 4.92 -0.39
N GLY A 44 -13.72 5.49 -0.79
CA GLY A 44 -12.42 5.10 -0.25
C GLY A 44 -12.31 5.35 1.26
N PHE A 45 -12.79 6.51 1.75
CA PHE A 45 -12.91 6.76 3.18
C PHE A 45 -13.96 5.86 3.83
N LEU A 46 -15.12 5.67 3.20
CA LEU A 46 -16.14 4.76 3.68
C LEU A 46 -15.57 3.35 3.83
N TYR A 47 -14.80 2.85 2.86
CA TYR A 47 -14.10 1.55 2.91
C TYR A 47 -13.03 1.50 4.01
N LEU A 48 -12.38 2.61 4.35
CA LEU A 48 -11.46 2.68 5.51
C LEU A 48 -12.20 2.59 6.86
N PHE A 49 -13.43 3.10 6.92
CA PHE A 49 -14.32 2.91 8.08
C PHE A 49 -15.09 1.58 8.02
N LEU A 50 -15.22 1.00 6.82
CA LEU A 50 -15.94 -0.21 6.52
C LEU A 50 -15.05 -1.37 6.02
N PRO A 51 -14.07 -1.82 6.82
CA PRO A 51 -13.54 -3.17 6.70
C PRO A 51 -13.51 -3.92 8.05
N ALA A 52 -14.24 -3.44 9.06
CA ALA A 52 -14.11 -3.92 10.44
C ALA A 52 -15.34 -4.66 11.00
N ASP A 53 -16.56 -4.51 10.47
CA ASP A 53 -17.78 -5.00 11.16
C ASP A 53 -18.48 -6.20 10.49
N PHE A 54 -17.87 -6.83 9.47
CA PHE A 54 -18.47 -7.99 8.79
C PHE A 54 -17.56 -9.22 8.63
N ILE A 55 -16.27 -9.05 8.90
CA ILE A 55 -15.27 -10.14 8.95
C ILE A 55 -14.95 -10.64 10.38
N PRO A 56 -15.27 -9.98 11.53
CA PRO A 56 -14.72 -10.39 12.82
C PRO A 56 -15.03 -11.81 13.32
N ASP A 57 -16.15 -12.43 12.95
CA ASP A 57 -16.68 -13.54 13.77
C ASP A 57 -16.89 -14.90 13.08
N LEU A 58 -16.52 -15.09 11.80
CA LEU A 58 -16.88 -16.32 11.08
C LEU A 58 -15.77 -17.34 10.85
N VAL A 59 -14.48 -16.98 10.97
CA VAL A 59 -13.41 -17.93 10.64
C VAL A 59 -12.15 -17.86 11.52
N PRO A 60 -12.22 -17.86 12.87
CA PRO A 60 -11.00 -18.03 13.68
C PRO A 60 -10.37 -19.42 13.52
N LEU A 61 -11.11 -20.45 13.08
CA LEU A 61 -10.62 -21.83 13.00
C LEU A 61 -10.10 -22.27 11.61
N PHE A 62 -10.72 -21.86 10.49
CA PHE A 62 -10.21 -22.22 9.15
C PHE A 62 -9.06 -21.33 8.66
N GLY A 63 -8.93 -20.08 9.15
CA GLY A 63 -7.89 -19.16 8.69
C GLY A 63 -6.47 -19.69 8.92
N TYR A 64 -6.22 -20.29 10.08
CA TYR A 64 -4.90 -20.87 10.39
C TYR A 64 -4.59 -22.12 9.57
N LEU A 65 -5.60 -22.94 9.25
CA LEU A 65 -5.41 -24.15 8.46
C LEU A 65 -5.17 -23.83 6.99
N ASP A 66 -5.87 -22.83 6.44
CA ASP A 66 -5.67 -22.34 5.07
C ASP A 66 -4.30 -21.65 4.92
N ASP A 67 -3.93 -20.77 5.85
CA ASP A 67 -2.63 -20.08 5.85
C ASP A 67 -1.45 -21.08 5.93
N ALA A 68 -1.56 -22.11 6.78
CA ALA A 68 -0.52 -23.14 6.90
C ALA A 68 -0.43 -24.02 5.65
N THR A 69 -1.57 -24.37 5.06
CA THR A 69 -1.61 -25.15 3.81
C THR A 69 -1.03 -24.35 2.66
N LEU A 70 -1.40 -23.07 2.53
CA LEU A 70 -0.87 -22.17 1.52
C LEU A 70 0.63 -21.95 1.68
N ALA A 71 1.11 -21.75 2.92
CA ALA A 71 2.53 -21.62 3.22
C ALA A 71 3.33 -22.88 2.85
N MET A 72 2.80 -24.08 3.12
CA MET A 72 3.44 -25.33 2.72
C MET A 72 3.51 -25.50 1.20
N VAL A 73 2.43 -25.15 0.48
CA VAL A 73 2.40 -25.24 -0.99
C VAL A 73 3.41 -24.28 -1.60
N ILE A 74 3.44 -23.02 -1.14
CA ILE A 74 4.40 -22.02 -1.62
C ILE A 74 5.82 -22.47 -1.30
N TRP A 75 6.08 -22.96 -0.08
CA TRP A 75 7.39 -23.48 0.30
C TRP A 75 7.84 -24.62 -0.63
N HIS A 76 6.95 -25.58 -0.92
CA HIS A 76 7.28 -26.70 -1.80
C HIS A 76 7.58 -26.26 -3.24
N LEU A 77 6.79 -25.34 -3.78
CA LEU A 77 7.01 -24.78 -5.12
C LEU A 77 8.32 -23.99 -5.18
N PHE A 78 8.61 -23.20 -4.15
CA PHE A 78 9.81 -22.38 -4.09
C PHE A 78 11.07 -23.23 -3.88
N SER A 79 11.03 -24.25 -3.01
CA SER A 79 12.13 -25.20 -2.86
C SER A 79 12.43 -25.91 -4.17
N LYS A 80 11.41 -26.32 -4.92
CA LYS A 80 11.59 -26.96 -6.23
C LYS A 80 12.20 -26.00 -7.25
N GLU A 81 11.71 -24.77 -7.33
CA GLU A 81 12.26 -23.74 -8.21
C GLU A 81 13.72 -23.41 -7.84
N LEU A 82 14.04 -23.33 -6.54
CA LEU A 82 15.41 -23.12 -6.07
C LEU A 82 16.32 -24.29 -6.40
N GLU A 83 15.86 -25.54 -6.25
CA GLU A 83 16.63 -26.73 -6.67
C GLU A 83 16.85 -26.74 -8.18
N ASP A 84 15.86 -26.34 -8.97
CA ASP A 84 15.99 -26.28 -10.43
C ASP A 84 16.89 -25.11 -10.87
N PHE A 85 16.83 -23.97 -10.17
CA PHE A 85 17.76 -22.85 -10.35
C PHE A 85 19.18 -23.24 -9.91
N GLU A 86 19.35 -23.97 -8.81
CA GLU A 86 20.63 -24.50 -8.37
C GLU A 86 21.16 -25.53 -9.37
N LYS A 87 20.35 -26.42 -9.93
CA LYS A 87 20.79 -27.34 -10.99
C LYS A 87 21.16 -26.61 -12.28
N GLN A 88 20.48 -25.50 -12.60
CA GLN A 88 20.77 -24.67 -13.77
C GLN A 88 21.99 -23.76 -13.58
N ASN A 89 22.26 -23.28 -12.35
CA ASN A 89 23.33 -22.32 -12.04
C ASN A 89 24.49 -22.87 -11.18
N GLY A 90 24.37 -24.08 -10.66
CA GLY A 90 25.40 -24.85 -9.96
C GLY A 90 25.48 -26.23 -10.60
N LYS A 91 26.45 -26.51 -11.47
CA LYS A 91 27.91 -26.42 -11.24
C LYS A 91 28.67 -26.37 -12.59
N PRO A 92 29.96 -25.95 -12.64
CA PRO A 92 30.73 -25.11 -11.73
C PRO A 92 31.45 -23.95 -12.47
N LYS A 93 31.89 -22.90 -11.76
CA LYS A 93 33.06 -22.14 -12.22
C LYS A 93 33.95 -21.72 -11.04
N ASP A 94 35.10 -22.37 -11.02
CA ASP A 94 36.37 -22.04 -10.37
C ASP A 94 36.60 -22.47 -8.91
N SER A 95 37.18 -23.66 -8.77
CA SER A 95 38.38 -23.92 -7.97
C SER A 95 39.17 -25.04 -8.67
N ASP A 96 40.25 -24.64 -9.37
CA ASP A 96 41.41 -25.38 -9.91
C ASP A 96 41.23 -26.86 -10.34
#